data_AF-A0A9Y2E6K3-F1
#
_entry.id   AF-A0A9Y2E6K3-F1
#
_cell.length_a   1.000
_cell.length_b   1.000
_cell.length_c   1.000
_cell.angle_alpha   90.00
_cell.angle_beta   90.00
_cell.angle_gamma   90.00
#
_symmetry.space_group_name_H-M   'P 1'
#
loop_
_entity.id
_entity.type
_entity.pdbx_description
1 polymer ?
#
loop_
_entity_poly.entity_id
_entity_poly.type
_entity_poly.pdbx_seq_one_letter_code
_entity_poly.pdbx_strand_id
1 'polypeptide(L)'
;MSKDTINPNTERDRLSPQMLTDRFDSLSVGDEISFNDRDTVYEVVETDKYSVTVADPNDNHIRLSQNLQTGGWVAHEEIWWIDSKQE
;
A
#
# COMPACT_ATOMS: atom_id res chain seq x y z
N MET A 1 -25.18 26.27 -25.08
CA MET A 1 -25.26 25.56 -23.79
C MET A 1 -24.53 24.25 -23.95
N SER A 2 -23.29 24.18 -23.49
CA SER A 2 -22.60 22.91 -23.28
C SER A 2 -22.34 22.84 -21.78
N LYS A 3 -23.03 21.92 -21.11
CA LYS A 3 -22.77 21.63 -19.71
C LYS A 3 -21.47 20.84 -19.70
N ASP A 4 -20.38 21.50 -19.36
CA ASP A 4 -19.17 20.83 -18.92
C ASP A 4 -19.51 20.13 -17.60
N THR A 5 -20.06 18.91 -17.71
CA THR A 5 -20.19 17.99 -16.60
C THR A 5 -18.78 17.58 -16.24
N ILE A 6 -18.18 18.27 -15.27
CA ILE A 6 -16.97 17.82 -14.59
C ILE A 6 -17.32 16.46 -13.98
N ASN A 7 -16.82 15.39 -14.56
CA ASN A 7 -16.91 14.05 -14.01
C ASN A 7 -15.99 14.02 -12.78
N PRO A 8 -16.48 13.81 -11.54
CA PRO A 8 -15.64 13.89 -10.33
C PRO A 8 -14.71 12.68 -10.17
N ASN A 9 -14.70 11.73 -11.11
CA ASN A 9 -13.66 10.71 -11.19
C ASN A 9 -12.40 11.33 -11.80
N THR A 10 -11.59 12.00 -10.96
CA THR A 10 -10.16 12.13 -11.22
C THR A 10 -9.60 10.73 -11.44
N GLU A 11 -9.36 10.37 -12.70
CA GLU A 11 -8.45 9.28 -13.05
C GLU A 11 -7.13 9.59 -12.34
N ARG A 12 -6.90 8.98 -11.18
CA ARG A 12 -5.62 9.13 -10.50
C ARG A 12 -4.60 8.45 -11.41
N ASP A 13 -3.79 9.25 -12.10
CA ASP A 13 -2.73 8.73 -12.96
C ASP A 13 -1.91 7.70 -12.18
N ARG A 14 -1.78 6.51 -12.75
CA ARG A 14 -1.01 5.44 -12.13
C ARG A 14 0.44 5.91 -11.97
N LEU A 15 0.91 5.98 -10.73
CA LEU A 15 2.29 6.32 -10.45
C LEU A 15 3.24 5.33 -11.13
N SER A 16 4.35 5.85 -11.66
CA SER A 16 5.43 5.00 -12.15
C SER A 16 6.08 4.22 -10.99
N PRO A 17 6.75 3.10 -11.25
CA PRO A 17 7.44 2.34 -10.20
C PRO A 17 8.41 3.19 -9.37
N GLN A 18 9.20 4.06 -10.02
CA GLN A 18 10.13 4.96 -9.32
C GLN A 18 9.38 5.92 -8.40
N MET A 19 8.29 6.53 -8.88
CA MET A 19 7.50 7.44 -8.05
C MET A 19 6.84 6.73 -6.87
N LEU A 20 6.45 5.45 -7.02
CA LEU A 20 5.98 4.65 -5.89
C LEU A 20 7.09 4.40 -4.87
N THR A 21 8.29 4.04 -5.33
CA THR A 21 9.46 3.88 -4.44
C THR A 21 9.77 5.16 -3.70
N ASP A 22 9.85 6.30 -4.38
CA ASP A 22 10.13 7.59 -3.73
C ASP A 22 9.06 7.94 -2.67
N ARG A 23 7.80 7.55 -2.90
CA ARG A 23 6.72 7.73 -1.92
C ARG A 23 6.90 6.83 -0.71
N PHE A 24 7.19 5.54 -0.92
CA PHE A 24 7.41 4.60 0.18
C PHE A 24 8.68 4.93 0.99
N ASP A 25 9.76 5.34 0.33
CA ASP A 25 11.02 5.74 0.98
C ASP A 25 10.88 7.01 1.83
N SER A 26 9.83 7.81 1.58
CA SER A 26 9.54 9.02 2.35
C SER A 26 8.69 8.78 3.59
N LEU A 27 8.14 7.57 3.77
CA LEU A 27 7.27 7.24 4.89
C LEU A 27 8.07 7.04 6.18
N SER A 28 7.45 7.45 7.29
CA SER A 28 7.93 7.25 8.65
C SER A 28 6.88 6.50 9.47
N VAL A 29 7.32 5.85 10.55
CA VAL A 29 6.40 5.25 11.53
C VAL A 29 5.49 6.33 12.11
N GLY A 30 4.19 6.03 12.16
CA GLY A 30 3.12 6.95 12.57
C GLY A 30 2.47 7.72 11.41
N ASP A 31 2.99 7.63 10.18
CA ASP A 31 2.32 8.22 9.01
C ASP A 31 1.05 7.45 8.65
N GLU A 32 0.02 8.18 8.22
CA GLU A 32 -1.23 7.60 7.71
C GLU A 32 -1.24 7.56 6.18
N ILE A 33 -1.51 6.39 5.60
CA ILE A 33 -1.59 6.21 4.15
C ILE A 33 -2.87 5.50 3.71
N SER A 34 -3.31 5.80 2.49
CA SER A 34 -4.32 5.03 1.75
C SER A 34 -3.72 4.65 0.40
N PHE A 35 -3.98 3.43 -0.07
CA PHE A 35 -3.44 2.95 -1.35
C PHE A 35 -4.47 2.11 -2.11
N ASN A 36 -4.27 1.97 -3.42
CA ASN A 36 -5.15 1.20 -4.33
C ASN A 36 -6.63 1.61 -4.28
N ASP A 37 -6.90 2.91 -4.08
CA ASP A 37 -8.26 3.46 -4.01
C ASP A 37 -9.14 2.80 -2.94
N ARG A 38 -8.51 2.23 -1.90
CA ARG A 38 -9.20 1.74 -0.71
C ARG A 38 -9.57 2.94 0.16
N ASP A 39 -10.79 2.94 0.69
CA ASP A 39 -11.24 3.92 1.68
C ASP A 39 -10.56 3.72 3.05
N THR A 40 -9.94 2.56 3.27
CA THR A 40 -9.20 2.26 4.49
C THR A 40 -7.93 3.11 4.59
N VAL A 41 -7.83 3.84 5.70
CA VAL A 41 -6.59 4.49 6.13
C VAL A 41 -5.80 3.49 6.98
N TYR A 42 -4.52 3.37 6.69
CA TYR A 42 -3.60 2.51 7.43
C TYR A 42 -2.50 3.37 8.08
N GLU A 43 -2.09 3.01 9.29
CA GLU A 43 -0.95 3.61 9.97
C GLU A 43 0.33 2.84 9.63
N VAL A 44 1.42 3.53 9.32
CA VAL A 44 2.74 2.93 9.15
C VAL A 44 3.30 2.53 10.52
N VAL A 45 3.47 1.23 10.75
CA VAL A 45 3.98 0.69 12.02
C VAL A 45 5.43 0.24 11.93
N GLU A 46 5.93 -0.03 10.73
CA GLU A 46 7.32 -0.41 10.49
C GLU A 46 7.79 0.03 9.09
N THR A 47 9.04 0.47 9.01
CA THR A 47 9.70 0.80 7.73
C THR A 47 11.03 0.06 7.63
N ASP A 48 11.27 -0.59 6.50
CA ASP A 48 12.51 -1.24 6.11
C ASP A 48 12.88 -0.80 4.68
N LYS A 49 14.13 -1.01 4.27
CA LYS A 49 14.69 -0.56 2.99
C LYS A 49 13.85 -0.97 1.77
N TYR A 50 13.18 -2.12 1.83
CA TYR A 50 12.38 -2.64 0.71
C TYR A 50 10.96 -3.03 1.13
N SER A 51 10.52 -2.63 2.31
CA SER A 51 9.16 -2.91 2.77
C SER A 51 8.64 -1.91 3.77
N VAL A 52 7.34 -1.70 3.76
CA VAL A 52 6.61 -0.91 4.76
C VAL A 52 5.50 -1.80 5.32
N THR A 53 5.44 -1.93 6.65
CA THR A 53 4.32 -2.61 7.32
C THR A 53 3.34 -1.55 7.80
N VAL A 54 2.06 -1.75 7.49
CA VAL A 54 0.97 -0.86 7.88
C VAL A 54 -0.12 -1.61 8.63
N ALA A 55 -0.75 -0.98 9.61
CA ALA A 55 -1.85 -1.52 10.39
C ALA A 55 -3.17 -0.84 10.02
N ASP A 56 -4.26 -1.60 9.91
CA ASP A 56 -5.61 -1.05 9.80
C ASP A 56 -6.19 -0.67 11.18
N PRO A 57 -7.37 -0.04 11.26
CA PRO A 57 -7.99 0.33 12.54
C PRO A 57 -8.34 -0.84 13.47
N ASN A 58 -8.29 -2.08 12.97
CA ASN A 58 -8.52 -3.31 13.75
C ASN A 58 -7.22 -4.02 14.13
N ASP A 59 -6.06 -3.37 13.93
CA ASP A 59 -4.73 -3.92 14.17
C ASP A 59 -4.37 -5.11 13.25
N ASN A 60 -4.98 -5.21 12.06
CA ASN A 60 -4.53 -6.16 11.04
C ASN A 60 -3.34 -5.57 10.28
N HIS A 61 -2.24 -6.33 10.18
CA HIS A 61 -1.00 -5.85 9.58
C HIS A 61 -0.85 -6.31 8.13
N ILE A 62 -0.44 -5.38 7.27
CA ILE A 62 -0.18 -5.61 5.85
C ILE A 62 1.25 -5.17 5.57
N ARG A 63 2.04 -6.06 4.97
CA ARG A 63 3.40 -5.75 4.54
C ARG A 63 3.42 -5.43 3.06
N LEU A 64 3.71 -4.17 2.73
CA LEU A 64 3.95 -3.69 1.38
C LEU A 64 5.42 -3.92 1.06
N SER A 65 5.74 -4.71 0.04
CA SER A 65 7.13 -5.05 -0.32
C SER A 65 7.45 -4.68 -1.75
N GLN A 66 8.68 -4.20 -1.99
CA GLN A 66 9.18 -3.96 -3.33
C GLN A 66 9.61 -5.29 -3.98
N ASN A 67 9.05 -5.56 -5.16
CA ASN A 67 9.56 -6.58 -6.04
C ASN A 67 10.84 -6.06 -6.72
N LEU A 68 12.00 -6.59 -6.31
CA LEU A 68 13.31 -6.14 -6.81
C LEU A 68 13.57 -6.49 -8.28
N GLN A 69 12.81 -7.42 -8.88
CA GLN A 69 12.93 -7.76 -10.31
C GLN A 69 12.21 -6.76 -11.20
N THR A 70 11.05 -6.25 -10.75
CA THR A 70 10.19 -5.36 -11.54
C THR A 70 10.21 -3.90 -11.07
N GLY A 71 10.77 -3.64 -9.89
CA GLY A 71 10.69 -2.36 -9.18
C GLY A 71 9.28 -2.01 -8.66
N GLY A 72 8.28 -2.86 -8.91
CA GLY A 72 6.90 -2.64 -8.48
C GLY A 72 6.69 -2.99 -7.01
N TRP A 73 5.66 -2.41 -6.39
CA TRP A 73 5.27 -2.71 -5.01
C TRP A 73 4.08 -3.65 -4.96
N VAL A 74 4.10 -4.60 -4.02
CA VAL A 74 3.04 -5.59 -3.83
C VAL A 74 2.62 -5.58 -2.36
N ALA A 75 1.31 -5.65 -2.11
CA ALA A 75 0.77 -5.84 -0.77
C ALA A 75 0.72 -7.33 -0.44
N HIS A 76 1.44 -7.72 0.60
CA HIS A 76 1.36 -9.04 1.20
C HIS A 76 0.66 -8.93 2.56
N GLU A 77 -0.16 -9.91 2.88
CA GLU A 77 -0.84 -9.99 4.18
C GLU A 77 -0.02 -10.87 5.12
N GLU A 78 -0.05 -10.54 6.42
CA GLU A 78 0.61 -11.36 7.43
C GLU A 78 -0.02 -12.75 7.50
N ILE A 79 0.83 -13.78 7.51
CA ILE A 79 0.40 -15.16 7.74
C ILE A 79 0.52 -15.43 9.25
N TRP A 80 -0.58 -15.25 9.98
CA TRP A 80 -0.62 -15.40 11.43
C TRP A 80 -0.93 -16.82 11.91
N TRP A 81 -1.33 -17.73 11.01
CA TRP A 81 -1.54 -19.14 11.34
C TRP A 81 -1.32 -20.04 10.12
N ILE A 82 -0.67 -21.18 10.37
CA ILE A 82 -0.47 -22.25 9.39
C ILE A 82 -0.78 -23.57 10.09
N ASP A 83 -1.76 -24.32 9.61
CA ASP A 83 -1.91 -25.74 9.96
C ASP A 83 -0.92 -26.57 9.14
N SER A 84 -0.25 -27.53 9.76
CA SER A 84 0.48 -28.56 9.00
C SER A 84 0.00 -29.94 9.44
N LYS A 85 -0.67 -30.64 8.52
CA LYS A 85 -0.92 -32.07 8.67
C LYS A 85 0.25 -32.82 8.05
N GLN A 86 1.09 -33.41 8.88
CA GLN A 86 2.02 -34.44 8.44
C GLN A 86 1.27 -35.78 8.42
N GLU A 87 1.32 -36.48 7.29
CA GLU A 87 0.97 -37.91 7.21
C GLU A 87 2.12 -38.78 7.74
#